data_AF-A0A7I9VMJ0-F1
#
_entry.id   AF-A0A7I9VMJ0-F1
#
_cell.length_a   1.000
_cell.length_b   1.000
_cell.length_c   1.000
_cell.angle_alpha   90.00
_cell.angle_beta   90.00
_cell.angle_gamma   90.00
#
_symmetry.space_group_name_H-M   'P 1'
#
loop_
_entity.id
_entity.type
_entity.pdbx_description
1 polymer ?
#
loop_
_entity_poly.entity_id
_entity_poly.type
_entity_poly.pdbx_seq_one_letter_code
_entity_poly.pdbx_strand_id
1 'polypeptide(L)'
;MTPRAPARYVIRNRQGEELVCPSLADLHALYAQGFLSDDDLVRQEGAERWTPAGRMPALHGVRDRRADPRRMLVVLAAAMILALALALLARGLR
;
A
#
# COMPACT_ATOMS: atom_id res chain seq x y z
N MET A 1 33.14 12.92 -8.51
CA MET A 1 31.91 12.35 -7.91
C MET A 1 31.67 10.99 -8.54
N THR A 2 31.97 9.91 -7.84
CA THR A 2 31.70 8.55 -8.31
C THR A 2 30.18 8.33 -8.28
N PRO A 3 29.52 7.90 -9.36
CA PRO A 3 28.10 7.62 -9.34
C PRO A 3 27.83 6.50 -8.32
N ARG A 4 27.03 6.82 -7.28
CA ARG A 4 26.55 5.83 -6.33
C ARG A 4 25.67 4.85 -7.12
N ALA A 5 26.05 3.57 -7.14
CA ALA A 5 25.22 2.54 -7.76
C ALA A 5 23.78 2.67 -7.24
N PRO A 6 22.76 2.48 -8.10
CA PRO A 6 21.37 2.64 -7.69
C PRO A 6 21.08 1.72 -6.51
N ALA A 7 20.57 2.30 -5.43
CA ALA A 7 20.23 1.57 -4.22
C ALA A 7 19.10 0.58 -4.53
N ARG A 8 19.40 -0.72 -4.45
CA ARG A 8 18.41 -1.81 -4.50
C ARG A 8 17.86 -2.06 -3.09
N TYR A 9 16.66 -2.63 -3.03
CA TYR A 9 15.97 -2.93 -1.79
C TYR A 9 15.57 -4.39 -1.75
N VAL A 10 15.69 -5.01 -0.58
CA VAL A 10 15.16 -6.35 -0.31
C VAL A 10 13.96 -6.18 0.59
N ILE A 11 12.87 -6.81 0.20
CA ILE A 11 11.59 -6.80 0.90
C ILE A 11 11.33 -8.22 1.38
N ARG A 12 10.85 -8.37 2.60
CA ARG A 12 10.44 -9.65 3.18
C ARG A 12 9.01 -9.53 3.69
N ASN A 13 8.13 -10.38 3.19
CA ASN A 13 6.74 -10.42 3.64
C ASN A 13 6.59 -11.25 4.93
N ARG A 14 5.36 -11.28 5.47
CA ARG A 14 5.06 -12.09 6.68
C ARG A 14 5.25 -13.59 6.51
N GLN A 15 5.20 -14.11 5.29
CA GLN A 15 5.42 -15.52 4.98
C GLN A 15 6.92 -15.84 4.87
N GLY A 16 7.80 -14.83 4.97
CA GLY A 16 9.24 -14.97 4.83
C GLY A 16 9.72 -14.96 3.38
N GLU A 17 8.84 -14.72 2.42
CA GLU A 17 9.20 -14.61 1.01
C GLU A 17 9.94 -13.30 0.77
N GLU A 18 10.99 -13.37 -0.05
CA GLU A 18 11.83 -12.22 -0.37
C GLU A 18 11.60 -11.73 -1.80
N LEU A 19 11.44 -10.41 -1.94
CA LEU A 19 11.34 -9.73 -3.22
C LEU A 19 12.46 -8.68 -3.30
N VAL A 20 13.21 -8.71 -4.40
CA VAL A 20 14.24 -7.70 -4.66
C VAL A 20 13.65 -6.61 -5.55
N CYS A 21 13.72 -5.37 -5.08
CA CYS A 21 13.27 -4.18 -5.78
C CYS A 21 14.48 -3.42 -6.34
N PRO A 22 14.53 -3.13 -7.65
CA PRO A 22 15.74 -2.59 -8.28
C PRO A 22 15.99 -1.11 -7.95
N SER A 23 14.98 -0.38 -7.48
CA SER A 23 15.12 1.03 -7.11
C SER A 23 14.13 1.46 -6.02
N LEU A 24 14.35 2.66 -5.46
CA LEU A 24 13.39 3.28 -4.54
C LEU A 24 12.07 3.64 -5.25
N ALA A 25 12.11 3.97 -6.54
CA ALA A 25 10.91 4.32 -7.31
C ALA A 25 9.98 3.11 -7.46
N ASP A 26 10.55 1.93 -7.71
CA ASP A 26 9.79 0.68 -7.79
C ASP A 26 9.19 0.32 -6.43
N LEU A 27 9.95 0.51 -5.34
CA LEU A 27 9.45 0.31 -3.97
C LEU A 27 8.25 1.24 -3.68
N HIS A 28 8.35 2.51 -4.09
CA HIS A 28 7.25 3.46 -3.99
C HIS A 28 6.01 2.99 -4.76
N ALA A 29 6.18 2.51 -6.00
CA ALA A 29 5.08 2.05 -6.82
C ALA A 29 4.37 0.84 -6.20
N LEU A 30 5.13 -0.16 -5.74
CA LEU A 30 4.59 -1.35 -5.09
C LEU A 30 3.82 -1.01 -3.80
N TYR A 31 4.36 -0.09 -2.98
CA TYR A 31 3.70 0.35 -1.75
C TYR A 31 2.44 1.19 -2.03
N ALA A 32 2.48 2.06 -3.04
CA ALA A 32 1.33 2.88 -3.46
C ALA A 32 0.18 2.03 -3.99
N GLN A 33 0.50 0.98 -4.75
CA GLN A 33 -0.48 0.05 -5.33
C GLN A 33 -0.99 -0.98 -4.32
N GLY A 34 -0.33 -1.09 -3.17
CA GLY A 34 -0.76 -1.94 -2.06
C GLY A 34 -0.28 -3.39 -2.12
N PHE A 35 0.67 -3.70 -3.00
CA PHE A 35 1.38 -4.98 -2.99
C PHE A 35 2.23 -5.18 -1.72
N LEU A 36 2.62 -4.08 -1.09
CA LEU A 36 3.34 -4.07 0.18
C LEU A 36 2.41 -3.64 1.31
N SER A 37 2.47 -4.37 2.42
CA SER A 37 1.85 -4.04 3.69
C SER A 37 2.77 -3.14 4.53
N ASP A 38 2.19 -2.39 5.47
CA ASP A 38 2.96 -1.54 6.41
C ASP A 38 3.95 -2.34 7.27
N ASP A 39 3.64 -3.63 7.49
CA ASP A 39 4.42 -4.55 8.30
C ASP A 39 5.50 -5.31 7.51
N ASP A 40 5.50 -5.21 6.18
CA ASP A 40 6.53 -5.86 5.37
C ASP A 40 7.89 -5.24 5.67
N LEU A 41 8.89 -6.08 5.84
CA LEU A 41 10.22 -5.65 6.22
C LEU A 41 11.00 -5.25 4.97
N VAL A 42 11.56 -4.06 4.96
CA VAL A 42 12.36 -3.53 3.87
C VAL A 42 13.75 -3.19 4.38
N ARG A 43 14.77 -3.53 3.60
CA ARG A 43 16.13 -3.04 3.81
C ARG A 43 16.76 -2.65 2.49
N GLN A 44 17.74 -1.76 2.54
CA GLN A 44 18.62 -1.54 1.41
C GLN A 44 19.56 -2.74 1.24
N GLU A 45 19.87 -3.12 0.01
CA GLU A 45 20.86 -4.16 -0.27
C GLU A 45 22.22 -3.75 0.32
N GLY A 46 22.84 -4.65 1.10
CA GLY A 46 24.06 -4.37 1.87
C GLY A 46 23.83 -3.72 3.24
N ALA A 47 22.60 -3.32 3.59
CA ALA A 47 22.27 -2.89 4.95
C ALA A 47 21.89 -4.09 5.83
N GLU A 48 22.26 -4.02 7.12
CA GLU A 48 21.91 -5.06 8.10
C GLU A 48 20.52 -4.85 8.71
N ARG A 49 20.04 -3.60 8.74
CA ARG A 49 18.80 -3.23 9.43
C ARG A 49 17.59 -3.41 8.53
N TRP A 50 16.66 -4.24 8.99
CA TRP A 50 15.29 -4.31 8.47
C TRP A 50 14.42 -3.22 9.08
N THR A 51 13.61 -2.56 8.24
CA THR A 51 12.68 -1.51 8.65
C THR A 51 11.30 -1.82 8.07
N PRO A 52 10.21 -1.81 8.87
CA PRO A 52 8.86 -1.96 8.34
C PRO A 52 8.56 -0.88 7.29
N ALA A 53 7.91 -1.25 6.18
CA ALA A 53 7.59 -0.34 5.09
C ALA A 53 6.80 0.89 5.57
N GLY A 54 5.83 0.70 6.47
CA GLY A 54 5.02 1.78 7.04
C GLY A 54 5.80 2.74 7.96
N ARG A 55 7.03 2.38 8.36
CA ARG A 55 7.95 3.21 9.16
C ARG A 55 9.09 3.81 8.34
N MET A 56 9.17 3.52 7.03
CA MET A 56 10.19 4.11 6.18
C MET A 56 9.90 5.60 5.92
N PRO A 57 10.84 6.52 6.22
CA PRO A 57 10.65 7.95 5.94
C PRO A 57 10.39 8.23 4.46
N ALA A 58 11.02 7.47 3.57
CA ALA A 58 10.82 7.61 2.12
C ALA A 58 9.36 7.39 1.69
N LEU A 59 8.63 6.50 2.37
CA LEU A 59 7.28 6.08 1.99
C LEU A 59 6.16 6.91 2.67
N HIS A 60 6.50 7.82 3.59
CA HIS A 60 5.52 8.53 4.42
C HIS A 60 4.44 9.25 3.59
N GLY A 61 4.85 10.01 2.57
CA GLY A 61 3.91 10.73 1.71
C GLY A 61 3.02 9.83 0.83
N VAL A 62 3.44 8.59 0.57
CA VAL A 62 2.61 7.59 -0.12
C VAL A 62 1.60 6.98 0.86
N ARG A 63 2.03 6.69 2.09
CA ARG A 63 1.19 6.17 3.16
C ARG A 63 0.02 7.10 3.46
N ASP A 64 0.29 8.39 3.60
CA ASP A 64 -0.73 9.39 3.90
C ASP A 64 -1.81 9.45 2.81
N ARG A 65 -1.42 9.31 1.53
CA ARG A 65 -2.37 9.27 0.41
C ARG A 65 -3.15 7.97 0.35
N ARG A 66 -2.53 6.84 0.72
CA ARG A 66 -3.16 5.52 0.75
C ARG A 66 -4.18 5.41 1.88
N ALA A 67 -3.91 6.05 3.01
CA ALA A 67 -4.75 6.02 4.19
C ALA A 67 -6.01 6.91 4.11
N ASP A 68 -6.34 7.50 2.94
CA ASP A 68 -7.45 8.45 2.82
C ASP A 68 -8.80 7.82 3.23
N PRO A 69 -9.31 8.13 4.45
CA PRO A 69 -10.52 7.52 4.98
C PRO A 69 -11.75 8.03 4.23
N ARG A 70 -11.66 9.17 3.53
CA ARG A 70 -12.77 9.76 2.79
C ARG A 70 -13.19 8.89 1.62
N ARG A 71 -12.23 8.30 0.89
CA ARG A 71 -12.55 7.34 -0.19
C ARG A 71 -13.35 6.15 0.32
N MET A 72 -12.94 5.58 1.46
CA MET A 72 -13.63 4.43 2.06
C MET A 72 -15.05 4.81 2.51
N LEU A 73 -15.22 5.98 3.13
CA LEU A 73 -16.53 6.51 3.51
C LEU A 73 -17.44 6.75 2.29
N VAL A 74 -16.90 7.30 1.20
CA VAL A 74 -17.66 7.52 -0.05
C VAL A 74 -18.14 6.19 -0.65
N VAL A 75 -17.27 5.18 -0.72
CA VAL A 75 -17.64 3.85 -1.23
C VAL A 75 -18.72 3.21 -0.35
N LEU A 76 -18.58 3.30 0.97
CA LEU A 76 -19.57 2.76 1.91
C LEU A 76 -20.93 3.46 1.77
N ALA A 77 -20.93 4.79 1.64
CA ALA A 77 -22.15 5.57 1.45
C ALA A 77 -22.85 5.21 0.12
N ALA A 78 -22.09 5.05 -0.96
CA ALA A 78 -22.63 4.62 -2.25
C ALA A 78 -23.25 3.22 -2.17
N ALA A 79 -22.60 2.28 -1.48
CA ALA A 79 -23.12 0.93 -1.27
C ALA A 79 -24.42 0.94 -0.44
N MET A 80 -24.50 1.77 0.59
CA MET A 80 -25.72 1.94 1.41
C MET A 80 -26.90 2.49 0.59
N ILE A 81 -26.66 3.51 -0.23
CA ILE A 81 -27.70 4.10 -1.10
C ILE A 81 -28.19 3.05 -2.10
N LEU A 82 -27.28 2.30 -2.72
CA LEU A 82 -27.63 1.24 -3.66
C LEU A 82 -28.46 0.14 -2.99
N ALA A 83 -28.05 -0.32 -1.80
CA ALA A 83 -28.80 -1.32 -1.04
C ALA A 83 -30.21 -0.83 -0.68
N LEU A 84 -30.37 0.43 -0.27
CA LEU A 84 -31.66 1.03 0.03
C LEU A 84 -32.56 1.11 -1.21
N ALA A 85 -32.02 1.55 -2.34
CA ALA A 85 -32.76 1.63 -3.60
C ALA A 85 -33.28 0.25 -4.04
N LEU A 86 -32.44 -0.79 -3.96
CA LEU A 86 -32.83 -2.17 -4.25
C LEU A 86 -33.91 -2.68 -3.29
N ALA A 87 -33.81 -2.37 -2.00
CA ALA A 87 -34.81 -2.76 -1.01
C ALA A 87 -36.18 -2.11 -1.28
N LEU A 88 -36.19 -0.83 -1.68
CA LEU A 88 -37.41 -0.11 -2.04
C LEU A 88 -38.05 -0.69 -3.31
N LEU A 89 -37.24 -0.99 -4.34
CA LEU A 89 -37.69 -1.66 -5.56
C LEU A 89 -38.30 -3.03 -5.25
N ALA A 90 -37.64 -3.84 -4.42
CA ALA A 90 -38.13 -5.16 -4.05
C ALA A 90 -39.44 -5.12 -3.21
N ARG A 91 -39.63 -4.08 -2.39
CA ARG A 91 -40.88 -3.86 -1.66
C ARG A 91 -42.01 -3.32 -2.54
N GLY A 92 -41.69 -2.52 -3.56
CA GLY A 92 -42.67 -1.96 -4.50
C GLY A 92 -43.14 -2.95 -5.58
N LEU A 93 -42.37 -4.02 -5.82
CA LEU A 93 -42.73 -5.11 -6.75
C LEU A 93 -43.63 -6.20 -6.12
N ARG A 94 -43.87 -6.14 -4.81
CA ARG A 94 -44.73 -7.07 -4.04
C ARG A 94 -46.08 -6.42 -3.75
#